data_AF-A0A3M1BL65-F1
#
_entry.id   AF-A0A3M1BL65-F1
#
_cell.length_a   1.000
_cell.length_b   1.000
_cell.length_c   1.000
_cell.angle_alpha   90.00
_cell.angle_beta   90.00
_cell.angle_gamma   90.00
#
_symmetry.space_group_name_H-M   'P 1'
#
loop_
_entity.id
_entity.type
_entity.pdbx_description
1 polymer ?
#
loop_
_entity_poly.entity_id
_entity_poly.type
_entity_poly.pdbx_seq_one_letter_code
_entity_poly.pdbx_strand_id
1 'polypeptide(L)'
;MATLGPSGFSPYPVAVYEEVLNPPPGKALMFNEVVDEELAMREAAIAMLTRPNPTIFPGPQVLYAWNEEAKEKARLVKRMAEVLGAKIIPMYDYRPKYPKINPAVEINPNHPNLTIWHNKIKACIFVGVHCHYANVALKIIRAETDCFTIAMCGMAGHEDAMITLRDQHVEEMEKFIKIAEEVKRELCR
;
A
#
# COMPACT_ATOMS: atom_id res chain seq x y z
N MET A 1 -14.18 22.36 15.35
CA MET A 1 -13.70 22.25 13.94
C MET A 1 -12.74 23.40 13.67
N ALA A 2 -11.58 23.13 13.06
CA ALA A 2 -10.67 24.20 12.63
C ALA A 2 -11.30 24.94 11.45
N THR A 3 -11.63 26.22 11.64
CA THR A 3 -12.33 27.07 10.67
C THR A 3 -11.41 28.04 9.92
N LEU A 4 -10.10 28.02 10.22
CA LEU A 4 -9.14 29.04 9.77
C LEU A 4 -7.99 28.50 8.89
N GLY A 5 -8.02 27.21 8.54
CA GLY A 5 -7.16 26.62 7.49
C GLY A 5 -8.00 26.20 6.28
N PRO A 6 -7.40 25.81 5.14
CA PRO A 6 -8.12 25.35 3.95
C PRO A 6 -8.76 23.99 4.24
N SER A 7 -9.83 24.01 5.04
CA SER A 7 -10.59 22.86 5.48
C SER A 7 -11.16 22.08 4.29
N GLY A 8 -11.32 22.72 3.12
CA GLY A 8 -11.75 22.07 1.87
C GLY A 8 -10.62 21.54 0.95
N PHE A 9 -9.34 21.69 1.31
CA PHE A 9 -8.21 21.17 0.51
C PHE A 9 -7.47 19.99 1.15
N SER A 10 -7.60 19.77 2.46
CA SER A 10 -7.03 18.58 3.07
C SER A 10 -8.01 17.43 2.88
N PRO A 11 -7.58 16.25 2.37
CA PRO A 11 -8.35 15.03 2.57
C PRO A 11 -8.63 14.91 4.07
N TYR A 12 -9.91 14.97 4.38
CA TYR A 12 -10.39 14.79 5.73
C TYR A 12 -9.91 13.42 6.21
N PRO A 13 -9.30 13.30 7.41
CA PRO A 13 -8.88 12.01 7.92
C PRO A 13 -10.09 11.08 8.00
N VAL A 14 -10.04 9.96 7.28
CA VAL A 14 -11.14 9.01 7.19
C VAL A 14 -11.57 8.52 8.57
N ALA A 15 -10.64 8.38 9.51
CA ALA A 15 -10.94 8.03 10.90
C ALA A 15 -11.88 9.03 11.62
N VAL A 16 -11.87 10.31 11.24
CA VAL A 16 -12.69 11.34 11.88
C VAL A 16 -14.01 11.57 11.14
N TYR A 17 -14.01 11.43 9.82
CA TYR A 17 -15.17 11.79 8.98
C TYR A 17 -15.99 10.59 8.53
N GLU A 18 -15.36 9.43 8.41
CA GLU A 18 -15.99 8.16 8.02
C GLU A 18 -16.04 7.18 9.22
N GLU A 19 -15.53 7.59 10.40
CA GLU A 19 -15.41 6.76 11.62
C GLU A 19 -14.66 5.43 11.40
N VAL A 20 -13.79 5.40 10.38
CA VAL A 20 -13.02 4.22 10.00
C VAL A 20 -11.78 4.06 10.88
N LEU A 21 -11.74 3.01 11.68
CA LEU A 21 -10.59 2.66 12.50
C LEU A 21 -9.81 1.49 11.88
N ASN A 22 -8.57 1.36 12.31
CA ASN A 22 -7.73 0.21 11.99
C ASN A 22 -8.43 -1.11 12.38
N PRO A 23 -8.30 -2.17 11.57
CA PRO A 23 -8.99 -3.42 11.83
C PRO A 23 -8.49 -4.08 13.12
N PRO A 24 -9.34 -4.82 13.87
CA PRO A 24 -8.90 -5.61 15.01
C PRO A 24 -8.01 -6.80 14.57
N PRO A 25 -7.21 -7.39 15.48
CA PRO A 25 -6.38 -8.56 15.15
C PRO A 25 -7.18 -9.70 14.50
N GLY A 26 -6.62 -10.33 13.47
CA GLY A 26 -7.27 -11.39 12.70
C GLY A 26 -8.31 -10.93 11.68
N LYS A 27 -8.51 -9.61 11.53
CA LYS A 27 -9.36 -9.00 10.49
C LYS A 27 -8.55 -8.07 9.60
N ALA A 28 -9.13 -7.73 8.46
CA ALA A 28 -8.65 -6.68 7.57
C ALA A 28 -9.70 -5.56 7.48
N LEU A 29 -9.29 -4.43 6.90
CA LEU A 29 -10.20 -3.35 6.55
C LEU A 29 -10.19 -3.20 5.03
N MET A 30 -11.37 -3.23 4.44
CA MET A 30 -11.61 -3.07 3.01
C MET A 30 -12.58 -1.90 2.83
N PHE A 31 -12.07 -0.82 2.23
CA PHE A 31 -12.65 0.51 2.22
C PHE A 31 -12.96 0.99 3.64
N ASN A 32 -14.21 0.89 4.07
CA ASN A 32 -14.70 1.29 5.39
C ASN A 32 -15.24 0.09 6.19
N GLU A 33 -15.12 -1.14 5.68
CA GLU A 33 -15.70 -2.34 6.29
C GLU A 33 -14.62 -3.27 6.85
N VAL A 34 -14.85 -3.76 8.08
CA VAL A 34 -14.02 -4.79 8.68
C VAL A 34 -14.44 -6.14 8.13
N VAL A 35 -13.49 -6.82 7.47
CA VAL A 35 -13.73 -8.09 6.78
C VAL A 35 -12.74 -9.16 7.23
N ASP A 36 -12.99 -10.41 6.82
CA ASP A 36 -12.00 -11.47 6.97
C ASP A 36 -10.76 -11.16 6.15
N GLU A 37 -9.59 -11.43 6.74
CA GLU A 37 -8.31 -11.13 6.12
C GLU A 37 -8.15 -11.79 4.75
N GLU A 38 -8.56 -13.05 4.63
CA GLU A 38 -8.47 -13.79 3.36
C GLU A 38 -9.31 -13.16 2.25
N LEU A 39 -10.51 -12.66 2.58
CA LEU A 39 -11.36 -11.94 1.62
C LEU A 39 -10.65 -10.68 1.12
N ALA A 40 -10.08 -9.88 2.04
CA ALA A 40 -9.31 -8.69 1.68
C ALA A 40 -8.05 -9.02 0.86
N MET A 41 -7.36 -10.12 1.16
CA MET A 41 -6.20 -10.59 0.39
C MET A 41 -6.60 -10.96 -1.04
N ARG A 42 -7.75 -11.63 -1.23
CA ARG A 42 -8.27 -11.97 -2.55
C ARG A 42 -8.60 -10.73 -3.36
N GLU A 43 -9.32 -9.78 -2.77
CA GLU A 43 -9.67 -8.51 -3.44
C GLU A 43 -8.44 -7.67 -3.78
N ALA A 44 -7.44 -7.62 -2.89
CA ALA A 44 -6.16 -6.99 -3.17
C ALA A 44 -5.42 -7.67 -4.34
N ALA A 45 -5.42 -9.01 -4.40
CA ALA A 45 -4.83 -9.75 -5.51
C ALA A 45 -5.56 -9.50 -6.83
N ILE A 46 -6.90 -9.53 -6.84
CA ILE A 46 -7.72 -9.19 -8.01
C ILE A 46 -7.38 -7.78 -8.48
N ALA A 47 -7.29 -6.81 -7.56
CA ALA A 47 -6.99 -5.44 -7.90
C ALA A 47 -5.64 -5.28 -8.57
N MET A 48 -4.62 -5.95 -8.04
CA MET A 48 -3.28 -5.93 -8.61
C MET A 48 -3.16 -6.70 -9.94
N LEU A 49 -3.90 -7.79 -10.12
CA LEU A 49 -3.85 -8.60 -11.35
C LEU A 49 -4.64 -8.01 -12.52
N THR A 50 -5.68 -7.21 -12.24
CA THR A 50 -6.61 -6.72 -13.27
C THR A 50 -6.43 -5.24 -13.62
N ARG A 51 -5.89 -4.42 -12.71
CA ARG A 51 -5.73 -2.97 -12.96
C ARG A 51 -4.42 -2.68 -13.70
N PRO A 52 -4.39 -1.64 -14.56
CA PRO A 52 -3.18 -1.28 -15.30
C PRO A 52 -2.00 -0.86 -14.41
N ASN A 53 -0.80 -1.23 -14.86
CA ASN A 53 0.49 -0.87 -14.26
C ASN A 53 0.54 -1.07 -12.73
N PRO A 54 0.26 -2.29 -12.23
CA PRO A 54 0.34 -2.58 -10.80
C PRO A 54 1.75 -2.36 -10.30
N THR A 55 1.91 -1.71 -9.14
CA THR A 55 3.23 -1.34 -8.61
C THR A 55 3.33 -1.62 -7.11
N ILE A 56 4.45 -2.18 -6.68
CA ILE A 56 4.76 -2.40 -5.26
C ILE A 56 5.77 -1.33 -4.82
N PHE A 57 5.47 -0.69 -3.70
CA PHE A 57 6.30 0.31 -3.04
C PHE A 57 6.91 -0.24 -1.75
N PRO A 58 8.06 -0.94 -1.84
CA PRO A 58 8.77 -1.40 -0.65
C PRO A 58 9.42 -0.22 0.08
N GLY A 59 9.25 -0.17 1.39
CA GLY A 59 9.89 0.81 2.26
C GLY A 59 11.20 0.33 2.91
N PRO A 60 11.84 1.18 3.73
CA PRO A 60 13.11 0.93 4.42
C PRO A 60 13.13 -0.33 5.28
N GLN A 61 11.98 -0.73 5.85
CA GLN A 61 11.92 -1.92 6.71
C GLN A 61 12.12 -3.21 5.92
N VAL A 62 11.96 -3.16 4.59
CA VAL A 62 12.27 -4.26 3.66
C VAL A 62 13.61 -4.00 2.95
N LEU A 63 13.85 -2.76 2.50
CA LEU A 63 14.95 -2.45 1.59
C LEU A 63 16.36 -2.55 2.21
N TYR A 64 16.52 -2.27 3.51
CA TYR A 64 17.84 -2.12 4.11
C TYR A 64 18.43 -3.38 4.74
N ALA A 65 17.80 -4.55 4.57
CA ALA A 65 18.33 -5.86 5.02
C ALA A 65 18.90 -5.85 6.46
N TRP A 66 18.29 -5.07 7.34
CA TRP A 66 18.81 -4.74 8.67
C TRP A 66 18.69 -5.90 9.67
N ASN A 67 17.90 -6.93 9.32
CA ASN A 67 17.79 -8.20 10.01
C ASN A 67 17.42 -9.32 9.00
N GLU A 68 17.35 -10.57 9.47
CA GLU A 68 16.99 -11.72 8.62
C GLU A 68 15.54 -11.65 8.11
N GLU A 69 14.61 -11.16 8.93
CA GLU A 69 13.21 -10.98 8.51
C GLU A 69 13.09 -10.00 7.33
N ALA A 70 13.83 -8.89 7.34
CA ALA A 70 13.85 -7.91 6.27
C ALA A 70 14.41 -8.50 4.97
N LYS A 71 15.47 -9.33 5.07
CA LYS A 71 16.02 -10.06 3.91
C LYS A 71 14.97 -11.00 3.32
N GLU A 72 14.23 -11.71 4.17
CA GLU A 72 13.19 -12.63 3.72
C GLU A 72 12.01 -11.89 3.10
N LYS A 73 11.54 -10.82 3.75
CA LYS A 73 10.52 -9.93 3.20
C LYS A 73 10.94 -9.37 1.83
N ALA A 74 12.21 -9.02 1.62
CA ALA A 74 12.70 -8.56 0.32
C ALA A 74 12.59 -9.65 -0.77
N ARG A 75 12.88 -10.91 -0.44
CA ARG A 75 12.68 -12.05 -1.36
C ARG A 75 11.18 -12.23 -1.68
N LEU A 76 10.33 -12.14 -0.67
CA LEU A 76 8.87 -12.25 -0.85
C LEU A 76 8.30 -11.09 -1.66
N VAL A 77 8.75 -9.85 -1.46
CA VAL A 77 8.34 -8.71 -2.31
C VAL A 77 8.68 -8.96 -3.77
N LYS A 78 9.88 -9.50 -4.06
CA LYS A 78 10.26 -9.84 -5.43
C LYS A 78 9.35 -10.92 -6.01
N ARG A 79 9.12 -12.02 -5.27
CA ARG A 79 8.21 -13.10 -5.70
C ARG A 79 6.78 -12.59 -5.91
N MET A 80 6.29 -11.75 -5.01
CA MET A 80 4.97 -11.11 -5.10
C MET A 80 4.86 -10.26 -6.36
N ALA A 81 5.89 -9.49 -6.70
CA ALA A 81 5.93 -8.72 -7.94
C ALA A 81 5.84 -9.62 -9.19
N GLU A 82 6.57 -10.75 -9.21
CA GLU A 82 6.54 -11.72 -10.30
C GLU A 82 5.14 -12.36 -10.47
N VAL A 83 4.50 -12.76 -9.36
CA VAL A 83 3.15 -13.35 -9.39
C VAL A 83 2.13 -12.35 -9.91
N LEU A 84 2.16 -11.12 -9.40
CA LEU A 84 1.22 -10.05 -9.75
C LEU A 84 1.51 -9.37 -11.10
N GLY A 85 2.66 -9.63 -11.72
CA GLY A 85 3.13 -8.86 -12.88
C GLY A 85 3.36 -7.38 -12.55
N ALA A 86 3.71 -7.08 -11.29
CA ALA A 86 3.85 -5.72 -10.79
C ALA A 86 5.26 -5.17 -10.97
N LYS A 87 5.36 -3.86 -11.19
CA LYS A 87 6.63 -3.13 -11.08
C LYS A 87 7.00 -2.93 -9.61
N ILE A 88 8.27 -2.63 -9.36
CA ILE A 88 8.75 -2.23 -8.05
C ILE A 88 9.32 -0.83 -8.16
N ILE A 89 8.80 0.10 -7.37
CA ILE A 89 9.38 1.45 -7.22
C ILE A 89 9.68 1.64 -5.73
N PRO A 90 10.93 1.80 -5.30
CA PRO A 90 11.25 1.87 -3.88
C PRO A 90 10.79 3.18 -3.22
N MET A 91 10.42 3.08 -1.94
CA MET A 91 10.27 4.21 -1.01
C MET A 91 11.44 4.19 -0.01
N TYR A 92 12.66 4.34 -0.49
CA TYR A 92 13.88 4.13 0.31
C TYR A 92 14.23 5.31 1.24
N ASP A 93 13.77 6.52 0.93
CA ASP A 93 14.08 7.74 1.66
C ASP A 93 12.84 8.63 1.81
N TYR A 94 12.60 9.08 3.03
CA TYR A 94 11.43 9.86 3.40
C TYR A 94 11.67 11.36 3.47
N ARG A 95 12.93 11.79 3.36
CA ARG A 95 13.26 13.21 3.40
C ARG A 95 12.50 13.96 2.31
N PRO A 96 12.02 15.18 2.55
CA PRO A 96 11.44 16.02 1.50
C PRO A 96 12.48 16.26 0.40
N LYS A 97 12.17 15.84 -0.83
CA LYS A 97 13.08 15.97 -1.98
C LYS A 97 12.65 17.03 -2.98
N TYR A 98 11.51 17.68 -2.80
CA TYR A 98 11.00 18.67 -3.77
C TYR A 98 11.98 19.84 -3.97
N PRO A 99 12.23 20.30 -5.21
CA PRO A 99 11.68 19.83 -6.51
C PRO A 99 12.47 18.70 -7.18
N LYS A 100 13.45 18.10 -6.50
CA LYS A 100 14.46 17.15 -7.04
C LYS A 100 14.01 15.68 -7.10
N ILE A 101 12.73 15.38 -6.86
CA ILE A 101 12.23 13.99 -6.93
C ILE A 101 12.27 13.47 -8.36
N ASN A 102 12.70 12.23 -8.55
CA ASN A 102 12.57 11.54 -9.84
C ASN A 102 11.42 10.50 -9.76
N PRO A 103 10.22 10.85 -10.24
CA PRO A 103 9.04 9.99 -10.10
C PRO A 103 9.12 8.70 -10.91
N ALA A 104 10.08 8.54 -11.83
CA ALA A 104 10.27 7.30 -12.57
C ALA A 104 10.95 6.18 -11.76
N VAL A 105 11.67 6.54 -10.68
CA VAL A 105 12.56 5.60 -9.96
C VAL A 105 12.29 5.53 -8.46
N GLU A 106 11.57 6.49 -7.89
CA GLU A 106 11.26 6.52 -6.47
C GLU A 106 9.88 7.11 -6.20
N ILE A 107 9.27 6.69 -5.10
CA ILE A 107 8.11 7.35 -4.51
C ILE A 107 8.53 8.05 -3.21
N ASN A 108 8.12 9.30 -3.04
CA ASN A 108 8.35 10.06 -1.81
C ASN A 108 7.01 10.25 -1.10
N PRO A 109 6.93 10.03 0.22
CA PRO A 109 5.67 10.15 0.94
C PRO A 109 5.08 11.56 0.93
N ASN A 110 5.88 12.60 0.71
CA ASN A 110 5.39 13.99 0.70
C ASN A 110 4.77 14.40 -0.65
N HIS A 111 5.12 13.71 -1.74
CA HIS A 111 4.57 13.95 -3.09
C HIS A 111 4.38 12.62 -3.84
N PRO A 112 3.61 11.67 -3.30
CA PRO A 112 3.43 10.36 -3.90
C PRO A 112 2.61 10.42 -5.19
N ASN A 113 1.67 11.37 -5.27
CA ASN A 113 0.86 11.72 -6.43
C ASN A 113 1.69 11.88 -7.70
N LEU A 114 2.85 12.55 -7.62
CA LEU A 114 3.73 12.75 -8.78
C LEU A 114 4.22 11.43 -9.37
N THR A 115 4.52 10.44 -8.52
CA THR A 115 4.93 9.10 -8.95
C THR A 115 3.78 8.32 -9.56
N ILE A 116 2.60 8.39 -8.94
CA ILE A 116 1.38 7.75 -9.43
C ILE A 116 0.99 8.29 -10.82
N TRP A 117 0.93 9.62 -10.98
CA TRP A 117 0.58 10.26 -12.24
C TRP A 117 1.60 10.01 -13.34
N HIS A 118 2.89 10.19 -13.05
CA HIS A 118 3.96 10.01 -14.02
C HIS A 118 3.94 8.61 -14.64
N ASN A 119 3.75 7.59 -13.79
CA ASN A 119 3.76 6.19 -14.21
C ASN A 119 2.36 5.66 -14.59
N LYS A 120 1.29 6.44 -14.41
CA LYS A 120 -0.11 6.01 -14.63
C LYS A 120 -0.46 4.73 -13.86
N ILE A 121 -0.06 4.67 -12.59
CA ILE A 121 -0.29 3.51 -11.71
C ILE A 121 -1.77 3.48 -11.30
N LYS A 122 -2.44 2.34 -11.49
CA LYS A 122 -3.87 2.17 -11.13
C LYS A 122 -4.11 1.25 -9.93
N ALA A 123 -3.10 0.48 -9.52
CA ALA A 123 -3.12 -0.27 -8.28
C ALA A 123 -1.73 -0.33 -7.67
N CYS A 124 -1.65 -0.23 -6.35
CA CYS A 124 -0.37 -0.35 -5.67
C CYS A 124 -0.43 -0.99 -4.29
N ILE A 125 0.68 -1.62 -3.90
CA ILE A 125 0.90 -2.16 -2.55
C ILE A 125 2.00 -1.35 -1.85
N PHE A 126 1.73 -0.88 -0.64
CA PHE A 126 2.73 -0.37 0.29
C PHE A 126 3.15 -1.49 1.25
N VAL A 127 4.45 -1.77 1.36
CA VAL A 127 4.97 -2.84 2.22
C VAL A 127 6.27 -2.42 2.89
N GLY A 128 6.40 -2.61 4.20
CA GLY A 128 7.61 -2.24 4.94
C GLY A 128 7.87 -0.73 5.04
N VAL A 129 6.81 0.07 4.96
CA VAL A 129 6.86 1.53 5.13
C VAL A 129 6.50 1.88 6.58
N HIS A 130 7.21 2.82 7.19
CA HIS A 130 6.88 3.28 8.54
C HIS A 130 5.52 3.98 8.55
N CYS A 131 4.71 3.70 9.58
CA CYS A 131 3.29 4.00 9.51
C CYS A 131 2.94 5.47 9.29
N HIS A 132 3.68 6.38 9.91
CA HIS A 132 3.47 7.81 9.73
C HIS A 132 3.71 8.26 8.28
N TYR A 133 4.72 7.71 7.60
CA TYR A 133 4.97 8.02 6.18
C TYR A 133 4.00 7.31 5.24
N ALA A 134 3.57 6.09 5.56
CA ALA A 134 2.51 5.41 4.83
C ALA A 134 1.21 6.22 4.89
N ASN A 135 0.78 6.67 6.07
CA ASN A 135 -0.45 7.45 6.23
C ASN A 135 -0.39 8.78 5.45
N VAL A 136 0.72 9.51 5.51
CA VAL A 136 0.89 10.74 4.70
C VAL A 136 0.76 10.41 3.21
N ALA A 137 1.44 9.37 2.75
CA ALA A 137 1.43 9.01 1.33
C ALA A 137 0.03 8.58 0.85
N LEU A 138 -0.59 7.65 1.58
CA LEU A 138 -1.92 7.09 1.28
C LEU A 138 -2.99 8.18 1.26
N LYS A 139 -2.94 9.11 2.22
CA LYS A 139 -3.84 10.25 2.29
C LYS A 139 -3.77 11.14 1.06
N ILE A 140 -2.57 11.48 0.59
CA ILE A 140 -2.38 12.27 -0.63
C ILE A 140 -2.85 11.48 -1.87
N ILE A 141 -2.50 10.20 -1.97
CA ILE A 141 -2.91 9.35 -3.10
C ILE A 141 -4.44 9.26 -3.19
N ARG A 142 -5.11 9.03 -2.06
CA ARG A 142 -6.58 8.95 -1.97
C ARG A 142 -7.24 10.27 -2.35
N ALA A 143 -6.63 11.40 -2.01
CA ALA A 143 -7.17 12.74 -2.29
C ALA A 143 -7.00 13.17 -3.75
N GLU A 144 -5.88 12.80 -4.37
CA GLU A 144 -5.45 13.42 -5.63
C GLU A 144 -5.41 12.46 -6.82
N THR A 145 -5.64 11.16 -6.61
CA THR A 145 -5.48 10.15 -7.66
C THR A 145 -6.61 9.12 -7.63
N ASP A 146 -6.71 8.34 -8.71
CA ASP A 146 -7.62 7.20 -8.82
C ASP A 146 -6.90 5.85 -8.61
N CYS A 147 -5.71 5.86 -8.00
CA CYS A 147 -4.95 4.64 -7.74
C CYS A 147 -5.57 3.85 -6.58
N PHE A 148 -5.81 2.56 -6.82
CA PHE A 148 -6.27 1.63 -5.79
C PHE A 148 -5.12 1.27 -4.84
N THR A 149 -5.20 1.68 -3.58
CA THR A 149 -4.13 1.50 -2.59
C THR A 149 -4.38 0.32 -1.68
N ILE A 150 -3.37 -0.52 -1.54
CA ILE A 150 -3.32 -1.64 -0.60
C ILE A 150 -2.14 -1.37 0.34
N ALA A 151 -2.35 -1.54 1.65
CA ALA A 151 -1.29 -1.41 2.65
C ALA A 151 -1.08 -2.73 3.39
N MET A 152 0.14 -3.28 3.30
CA MET A 152 0.60 -4.44 4.06
C MET A 152 1.47 -3.94 5.23
N CYS A 153 0.83 -3.78 6.38
CA CYS A 153 1.45 -3.24 7.58
C CYS A 153 1.86 -4.37 8.53
N GLY A 154 3.08 -4.33 9.07
CA GLY A 154 3.51 -5.26 10.13
C GLY A 154 2.99 -4.94 11.53
N MET A 155 2.07 -3.98 11.67
CA MET A 155 1.47 -3.55 12.94
C MET A 155 -0.04 -3.33 12.73
N ALA A 156 -0.58 -2.18 13.14
CA ALA A 156 -2.02 -1.95 13.24
C ALA A 156 -2.77 -1.73 11.89
N GLY A 157 -2.08 -1.56 10.76
CA GLY A 157 -2.72 -1.19 9.49
C GLY A 157 -2.81 0.32 9.24
N HIS A 158 -3.43 0.68 8.11
CA HIS A 158 -3.55 2.04 7.58
C HIS A 158 -4.97 2.31 7.08
N GLU A 159 -5.73 3.12 7.80
CA GLU A 159 -7.11 3.47 7.49
C GLU A 159 -7.27 4.24 6.17
N ASP A 160 -6.24 4.99 5.76
CA ASP A 160 -6.28 5.79 4.52
C ASP A 160 -6.13 4.91 3.25
N ALA A 161 -5.82 3.61 3.37
CA ALA A 161 -5.75 2.68 2.24
C ALA A 161 -7.13 2.14 1.84
N MET A 162 -7.36 1.83 0.56
CA MET A 162 -8.59 1.12 0.15
C MET A 162 -8.63 -0.31 0.68
N ILE A 163 -7.48 -0.97 0.86
CA ILE A 163 -7.38 -2.23 1.61
C ILE A 163 -6.20 -2.11 2.56
N THR A 164 -6.40 -2.44 3.84
CA THR A 164 -5.29 -2.61 4.78
C THR A 164 -5.30 -4.00 5.40
N LEU A 165 -4.13 -4.62 5.32
CA LEU A 165 -3.78 -5.88 5.96
C LEU A 165 -2.82 -5.54 7.11
N ARG A 166 -3.21 -5.91 8.33
CA ARG A 166 -2.44 -5.68 9.55
C ARG A 166 -1.59 -6.91 9.91
N ASP A 167 -0.62 -6.74 10.80
CA ASP A 167 0.26 -7.82 11.28
C ASP A 167 0.91 -8.65 10.15
N GLN A 168 1.26 -8.01 9.02
CA GLN A 168 1.83 -8.67 7.85
C GLN A 168 3.33 -8.96 8.03
N HIS A 169 3.63 -10.15 8.53
CA HIS A 169 4.98 -10.70 8.62
C HIS A 169 5.24 -11.68 7.46
N VAL A 170 6.30 -12.47 7.59
CA VAL A 170 6.76 -13.39 6.52
C VAL A 170 5.66 -14.38 6.15
N GLU A 171 4.99 -14.98 7.14
CA GLU A 171 3.96 -16.00 6.93
C GLU A 171 2.73 -15.46 6.20
N GLU A 172 2.28 -14.26 6.57
CA GLU A 172 1.13 -13.59 5.96
C GLU A 172 1.45 -13.15 4.53
N MET A 173 2.68 -12.68 4.28
CA MET A 173 3.13 -12.37 2.92
C MET A 173 3.19 -13.62 2.04
N GLU A 174 3.64 -14.76 2.56
CA GLU A 174 3.59 -16.03 1.85
C GLU A 174 2.15 -16.48 1.56
N LYS A 175 1.25 -16.33 2.54
CA LYS A 175 -0.18 -16.62 2.39
C LYS A 175 -0.79 -15.76 1.29
N PHE A 176 -0.53 -14.45 1.29
CA PHE A 176 -1.00 -13.54 0.24
C PHE A 176 -0.51 -13.97 -1.14
N ILE A 177 0.77 -14.35 -1.28
CA ILE A 177 1.31 -14.82 -2.56
C ILE A 177 0.60 -16.08 -3.06
N LYS A 178 0.34 -17.06 -2.18
CA LYS A 178 -0.42 -18.29 -2.52
C LYS A 178 -1.84 -17.94 -3.00
N ILE A 179 -2.52 -17.05 -2.29
CA ILE A 179 -3.85 -16.54 -2.68
C ILE A 179 -3.78 -15.84 -4.05
N ALA A 180 -2.77 -15.01 -4.29
CA ALA A 180 -2.61 -14.33 -5.57
C ALA A 180 -2.36 -15.33 -6.74
N GLU A 181 -1.62 -16.41 -6.51
CA GLU A 181 -1.44 -17.51 -7.48
C GLU A 181 -2.76 -18.26 -7.77
N GLU A 182 -3.63 -18.44 -6.77
CA GLU A 182 -4.97 -19.00 -6.93
C GLU A 182 -5.87 -18.08 -7.75
N VAL A 183 -5.99 -16.81 -7.34
CA VAL A 183 -6.78 -15.79 -8.03
C VAL A 183 -6.33 -15.64 -9.48
N LYS A 184 -5.02 -15.64 -9.74
CA LYS A 184 -4.47 -15.58 -11.10
C LYS A 184 -4.93 -16.77 -11.95
N ARG A 185 -4.97 -17.98 -11.40
CA ARG A 185 -5.47 -19.17 -12.11
C ARG A 185 -6.97 -19.09 -12.37
N GLU A 186 -7.74 -18.50 -11.48
CA GLU A 186 -9.18 -18.29 -11.65
C GLU A 186 -9.49 -17.26 -12.74
N LEU A 187 -8.72 -16.16 -12.81
CA LEU A 187 -8.90 -15.10 -13.82
C LEU A 187 -8.45 -15.51 -15.23
N CYS A 188 -7.59 -16.52 -15.36
CA CYS A 188 -7.15 -17.06 -16.65
C CYS A 188 -8.05 -18.16 -17.21
N ARG A 189 -9.13 -18.51 -16.52
CA ARG A 189 -10.19 -19.41 -17.03
C ARG A 189 -11.25 -18.62 -17.79
#